data_AF-A0A6L4ZH70-F1
#
_entry.id   AF-A0A6L4ZH70-F1
#
_cell.length_a   1.000
_cell.length_b   1.000
_cell.length_c   1.000
_cell.angle_alpha   90.00
_cell.angle_beta   90.00
_cell.angle_gamma   90.00
#
_symmetry.space_group_name_H-M   'P 1'
#
loop_
_entity.id
_entity.type
_entity.pdbx_description
1 polymer ?
#
loop_
_entity_poly.entity_id
_entity_poly.type
_entity_poly.pdbx_seq_one_letter_code
_entity_poly.pdbx_strand_id
1 'polypeptide(L)'
;MSIYKLIDRLGLVVEESTSIPWSSFKLVNIEKFYDQLELVMSKLPQEIKEATSIINQKEEIINQAQTKADKVLKEAQKQSDELLESTQYKVDRMVKDSEILKKIEQEAEKIKRSILQEAEEIRMRALKESEEMRKKAYEEADNIRVGADKYAESVLTSLDQDLTEALSIVRNGQKHLTSKSNEARFGQNSQFTTSREKETVTI
;
A
#
# COMPACT_ATOMS: atom_id res chain seq x y z
N MET A 1 -22.34 -78.22 37.44
CA MET A 1 -23.65 -78.84 37.12
C MET A 1 -24.70 -77.80 37.48
N SER A 2 -25.50 -77.33 36.52
CA SER A 2 -26.44 -76.22 36.72
C SER A 2 -27.50 -76.56 37.76
N ILE A 3 -27.94 -75.56 38.56
CA ILE A 3 -29.03 -75.71 39.54
C ILE A 3 -30.30 -76.32 38.92
N TYR A 4 -30.59 -75.98 37.65
CA TYR A 4 -31.69 -76.55 36.89
C TYR A 4 -31.56 -78.07 36.74
N LYS A 5 -30.34 -78.58 36.51
CA LYS A 5 -30.10 -80.03 36.43
C LYS A 5 -30.29 -80.75 37.78
N LEU A 6 -30.11 -80.05 38.90
CA LEU A 6 -30.36 -80.62 40.23
C LEU A 6 -31.85 -80.61 40.57
N ILE A 7 -32.56 -79.55 40.19
CA ILE A 7 -34.02 -79.46 40.31
C ILE A 7 -34.71 -80.50 39.41
N ASP A 8 -34.27 -80.63 38.15
CA ASP A 8 -34.77 -81.65 37.22
C ASP A 8 -34.56 -83.06 37.78
N ARG A 9 -33.40 -83.31 38.40
CA ARG A 9 -33.10 -84.60 39.03
C ARG A 9 -33.96 -84.85 40.27
N LEU A 10 -34.25 -83.81 41.06
CA LEU A 10 -35.21 -83.86 42.16
C LEU A 10 -36.60 -84.25 41.64
N GLY A 11 -37.01 -83.63 40.53
CA GLY A 11 -38.25 -83.94 39.81
C GLY A 11 -38.29 -85.39 39.34
N LEU A 12 -37.20 -85.89 38.73
CA LEU A 12 -37.09 -87.28 38.28
C LEU A 12 -37.17 -88.28 39.43
N VAL A 13 -36.57 -87.99 40.59
CA VAL A 13 -36.69 -88.86 41.79
C VAL A 13 -38.15 -88.98 42.25
N VAL A 14 -38.94 -87.91 42.11
CA VAL A 14 -40.39 -87.91 42.39
C VAL A 14 -41.19 -88.52 41.23
N GLU A 15 -40.68 -88.46 40.01
CA GLU A 15 -41.35 -89.02 38.83
C GLU A 15 -41.21 -90.55 38.76
N GLU A 16 -40.01 -91.07 39.03
CA GLU A 16 -39.63 -92.49 39.03
C GLU A 16 -40.09 -93.25 40.30
N SER A 17 -40.57 -92.54 41.34
CA SER A 17 -41.10 -93.19 42.54
C SER A 17 -42.33 -94.05 42.27
N THR A 18 -42.41 -95.18 42.99
CA THR A 18 -43.49 -96.17 42.88
C THR A 18 -44.87 -95.55 43.09
N SER A 19 -45.73 -95.62 42.08
CA SER A 19 -47.13 -95.19 42.21
C SER A 19 -47.93 -96.20 43.03
N ILE A 20 -48.75 -95.70 43.96
CA ILE A 20 -49.63 -96.55 44.76
C ILE A 20 -50.86 -96.92 43.92
N PRO A 21 -51.21 -98.21 43.77
CA PRO A 21 -52.41 -98.62 43.04
C PRO A 21 -53.66 -97.98 43.66
N TRP A 22 -54.50 -97.40 42.81
CA TRP A 22 -55.82 -96.82 43.15
C TRP A 22 -55.75 -95.47 43.89
N SER A 23 -54.58 -94.81 43.90
CA SER A 23 -54.41 -93.47 44.48
C SER A 23 -53.52 -92.61 43.58
N SER A 24 -53.69 -91.28 43.64
CA SER A 24 -52.83 -90.33 42.92
C SER A 24 -51.48 -90.07 43.62
N PHE A 25 -51.20 -90.72 44.75
CA PHE A 25 -49.98 -90.52 45.54
C PHE A 25 -48.83 -91.45 45.10
N LYS A 26 -47.60 -90.93 45.20
CA LYS A 26 -46.35 -91.66 44.92
C LYS A 26 -45.56 -91.94 46.19
N LEU A 27 -44.89 -93.09 46.23
CA LEU A 27 -44.04 -93.55 47.32
C LEU A 27 -42.59 -93.10 47.08
N VAL A 28 -42.20 -92.00 47.71
CA VAL A 28 -40.87 -91.38 47.56
C VAL A 28 -39.93 -91.86 48.67
N ASN A 29 -38.69 -92.20 48.31
CA ASN A 29 -37.64 -92.43 49.30
C ASN A 29 -37.21 -91.08 49.89
N ILE A 30 -37.62 -90.83 51.13
CA ILE A 30 -37.38 -89.57 51.84
C ILE A 30 -35.88 -89.29 51.99
N GLU A 31 -35.07 -90.31 52.28
CA GLU A 31 -33.62 -90.18 52.48
C GLU A 31 -32.92 -89.67 51.22
N LYS A 32 -33.14 -90.34 50.09
CA LYS A 32 -32.59 -89.92 48.78
C LYS A 32 -33.11 -88.56 48.32
N PHE A 33 -34.36 -88.23 48.65
CA PHE A 33 -34.94 -86.93 48.32
C PHE A 33 -34.28 -85.80 49.13
N TYR A 34 -34.07 -86.01 50.44
CA TYR A 34 -33.37 -85.06 51.29
C TYR A 34 -31.91 -84.87 50.86
N ASP A 35 -31.19 -85.93 50.49
CA ASP A 35 -29.81 -85.81 49.99
C ASP A 35 -29.71 -84.90 48.76
N GLN A 36 -30.66 -85.03 47.82
CA GLN A 36 -30.70 -84.17 46.64
C GLN A 36 -31.12 -82.74 46.99
N LEU A 37 -32.05 -82.58 47.94
CA LEU A 37 -32.52 -81.27 48.40
C LEU A 37 -31.39 -80.52 49.13
N GLU A 38 -30.61 -81.22 49.96
CA GLU A 38 -29.44 -80.69 50.65
C GLU A 38 -28.36 -80.25 49.65
N LEU A 39 -28.13 -81.05 48.59
CA LEU A 39 -27.21 -80.67 47.52
C LEU A 39 -27.65 -79.40 46.78
N VAL A 40 -28.95 -79.23 46.51
CA VAL A 40 -29.52 -77.99 45.93
C VAL A 40 -29.32 -76.82 46.90
N MET A 41 -29.70 -77.00 48.17
CA MET A 41 -29.61 -75.98 49.21
C MET A 41 -28.16 -75.58 49.53
N SER A 42 -27.20 -76.48 49.35
CA SER A 42 -25.76 -76.19 49.54
C SER A 42 -25.17 -75.32 48.42
N LYS A 43 -25.71 -75.42 47.19
CA LYS A 43 -25.18 -74.72 46.01
C LYS A 43 -25.88 -73.40 45.73
N LEU A 44 -27.20 -73.35 45.92
CA LEU A 44 -28.04 -72.16 45.71
C LEU A 44 -27.44 -70.84 46.25
N PRO A 45 -26.88 -70.78 47.49
CA PRO A 45 -26.32 -69.55 48.03
C PRO A 45 -25.16 -69.02 47.19
N GLN A 46 -24.33 -69.90 46.65
CA GLN A 46 -23.19 -69.52 45.81
C GLN A 46 -23.66 -69.00 44.46
N GLU A 47 -24.63 -69.67 43.81
CA GLU A 47 -25.17 -69.19 42.54
C GLU A 47 -25.89 -67.84 42.67
N ILE A 48 -26.64 -67.61 43.76
CA ILE A 48 -27.26 -66.31 44.05
C ILE A 48 -26.18 -65.24 44.28
N LYS A 49 -25.12 -65.57 45.03
CA LYS A 49 -24.00 -64.64 45.27
C LYS A 49 -23.29 -64.25 43.96
N GLU A 50 -23.05 -65.21 43.06
CA GLU A 50 -22.48 -64.97 41.74
C GLU A 50 -23.41 -64.09 40.88
N ALA A 51 -24.72 -64.37 40.85
CA ALA A 51 -25.68 -63.55 40.12
C ALA A 51 -25.72 -62.10 40.63
N THR A 52 -25.76 -61.89 41.95
CA THR A 52 -25.70 -60.54 42.55
C THR A 52 -24.39 -59.84 42.22
N SER A 53 -23.26 -60.56 42.22
CA SER A 53 -21.97 -60.00 41.82
C SER A 53 -21.97 -59.52 40.36
N ILE A 54 -22.57 -60.29 39.45
CA ILE A 54 -22.69 -59.93 38.02
C ILE A 54 -23.57 -58.68 37.86
N ILE A 55 -24.69 -58.59 38.60
CA ILE A 55 -25.56 -57.39 38.57
C ILE A 55 -24.80 -56.16 39.05
N ASN A 56 -24.09 -56.27 40.17
CA ASN A 56 -23.29 -55.16 40.71
C ASN A 56 -22.18 -54.73 39.72
N GLN A 57 -21.48 -55.68 39.11
CA GLN A 57 -20.47 -55.38 38.07
C GLN A 57 -21.09 -54.70 36.85
N LYS A 58 -22.27 -55.14 36.41
CA LYS A 58 -22.99 -54.50 35.31
C LYS A 58 -23.38 -53.06 35.65
N GLU A 59 -23.90 -52.81 36.85
CA GLU A 59 -24.21 -51.45 37.30
C GLU A 59 -22.95 -50.57 37.34
N GLU A 60 -21.83 -51.11 37.82
CA GLU A 60 -20.57 -50.39 37.83
C GLU A 60 -20.10 -50.04 36.41
N ILE A 61 -20.15 -50.99 35.47
CA ILE A 61 -19.80 -50.76 34.06
C ILE A 61 -20.68 -49.67 33.45
N ILE A 62 -22.00 -49.69 33.70
CA ILE A 62 -22.93 -48.69 33.19
C ILE A 62 -22.58 -47.30 33.76
N ASN A 63 -22.36 -47.20 35.07
CA ASN A 63 -22.00 -45.94 35.72
C ASN A 63 -20.66 -45.38 35.20
N GLN A 64 -19.67 -46.25 35.00
CA GLN A 64 -18.39 -45.86 34.42
C GLN A 64 -18.54 -45.42 32.96
N ALA A 65 -19.36 -46.10 32.16
CA ALA A 65 -19.64 -45.74 30.77
C ALA A 65 -20.36 -44.40 30.69
N GLN A 66 -21.36 -44.16 31.54
CA GLN A 66 -22.09 -42.90 31.64
C GLN A 66 -21.13 -41.75 32.00
N THR A 67 -20.32 -41.94 33.04
CA THR A 67 -19.33 -40.94 33.47
C THR A 67 -18.30 -40.63 32.38
N LYS A 68 -17.87 -41.64 31.63
CA LYS A 68 -16.96 -41.45 30.49
C LYS A 68 -17.64 -40.68 29.36
N ALA A 69 -18.87 -41.03 29.02
CA ALA A 69 -19.64 -40.32 27.99
C ALA A 69 -19.82 -38.84 28.38
N ASP A 70 -20.21 -38.56 29.62
CA ASP A 70 -20.37 -37.20 30.13
C ASP A 70 -19.06 -36.41 30.09
N LYS A 71 -17.94 -37.04 30.45
CA LYS A 71 -16.60 -36.43 30.33
C LYS A 71 -16.25 -36.10 28.89
N VAL A 72 -16.47 -37.03 27.96
CA VAL A 72 -16.18 -36.80 26.53
C VAL A 72 -17.05 -35.68 25.99
N LEU A 73 -18.35 -35.66 26.31
CA LEU A 73 -19.25 -34.58 25.88
C LEU A 73 -18.84 -33.23 26.46
N LYS A 74 -18.47 -33.19 27.74
CA LYS A 74 -18.03 -31.94 28.39
C LYS A 74 -16.72 -31.43 27.82
N GLU A 75 -15.78 -32.32 27.54
CA GLU A 75 -14.50 -31.96 26.92
C GLU A 75 -14.70 -31.49 25.47
N ALA A 76 -15.54 -32.19 24.69
CA ALA A 76 -15.89 -31.78 23.34
C ALA A 76 -16.60 -30.43 23.31
N GLN A 77 -17.53 -30.18 24.24
CA GLN A 77 -18.20 -28.89 24.37
C GLN A 77 -17.19 -27.79 24.70
N LYS A 78 -16.31 -28.02 25.68
CA LYS A 78 -15.26 -27.07 26.05
C LYS A 78 -14.34 -26.74 24.88
N GLN A 79 -13.88 -27.76 24.15
CA GLN A 79 -13.04 -27.56 22.96
C GLN A 79 -13.79 -26.80 21.86
N SER A 80 -15.08 -27.08 21.68
CA SER A 80 -15.93 -26.34 20.75
C SER A 80 -16.05 -24.87 21.14
N ASP A 81 -16.27 -24.58 22.43
CA ASP A 81 -16.40 -23.22 22.94
C ASP A 81 -15.09 -22.44 22.78
N GLU A 82 -13.95 -23.05 23.14
CA GLU A 82 -12.61 -22.46 22.94
C GLU A 82 -12.31 -22.22 21.45
N LEU A 83 -12.71 -23.16 20.57
CA LEU A 83 -12.54 -23.02 19.13
C LEU A 83 -13.40 -21.88 18.58
N LEU A 84 -14.66 -21.77 19.00
CA LEU A 84 -15.56 -20.68 18.60
C LEU A 84 -15.03 -19.33 19.06
N GLU A 85 -14.55 -19.23 20.29
CA GLU A 85 -13.96 -18.00 20.83
C GLU A 85 -12.72 -17.57 20.03
N SER A 86 -11.80 -18.50 19.78
CA SER A 86 -10.59 -18.21 19.00
C SER A 86 -10.89 -17.86 17.53
N THR A 87 -11.93 -18.47 16.96
CA THR A 87 -12.39 -18.19 15.58
C THR A 87 -13.03 -16.82 15.50
N GLN A 88 -13.88 -16.44 16.46
CA GLN A 88 -14.49 -15.12 16.51
C GLN A 88 -13.43 -14.02 16.61
N TYR A 89 -12.42 -14.21 17.47
CA TYR A 89 -11.29 -13.27 17.57
C TYR A 89 -10.57 -13.10 16.22
N LYS A 90 -10.33 -14.19 15.49
CA LYS A 90 -9.68 -14.15 14.17
C LYS A 90 -10.55 -13.44 13.14
N VAL A 91 -11.86 -13.71 13.11
CA VAL A 91 -12.80 -13.05 12.21
C VAL A 91 -12.82 -11.54 12.47
N ASP A 92 -12.93 -11.11 13.72
CA ASP A 92 -12.93 -9.68 14.09
C ASP A 92 -11.63 -8.98 13.68
N ARG A 93 -10.48 -9.65 13.86
CA ARG A 93 -9.18 -9.16 13.39
C ARG A 93 -9.15 -9.01 11.86
N MET A 94 -9.58 -10.04 11.12
CA MET A 94 -9.61 -10.00 9.66
C MET A 94 -10.53 -8.89 9.12
N VAL A 95 -11.69 -8.66 9.75
CA VAL A 95 -12.59 -7.57 9.37
C VAL A 95 -11.93 -6.22 9.61
N LYS A 96 -11.33 -6.00 10.79
CA LYS A 96 -10.59 -4.75 11.10
C LYS A 96 -9.42 -4.52 10.14
N ASP A 97 -8.63 -5.55 9.87
CA ASP A 97 -7.50 -5.47 8.96
C ASP A 97 -7.97 -5.13 7.53
N SER A 98 -9.08 -5.74 7.08
CA SER A 98 -9.71 -5.43 5.79
C SER A 98 -10.21 -3.98 5.71
N GLU A 99 -10.84 -3.46 6.77
CA GLU A 99 -11.27 -2.06 6.84
C GLU A 99 -10.08 -1.09 6.80
N ILE A 100 -8.98 -1.42 7.47
CA ILE A 100 -7.75 -0.63 7.45
C ILE A 100 -7.15 -0.62 6.04
N LEU A 101 -7.04 -1.78 5.39
CA LEU A 101 -6.53 -1.88 4.01
C LEU A 101 -7.36 -1.04 3.05
N LYS A 102 -8.69 -1.11 3.15
CA LYS A 102 -9.60 -0.30 2.34
C LYS A 102 -9.40 1.21 2.58
N LYS A 103 -9.17 1.64 3.82
CA LYS A 103 -8.84 3.04 4.13
C LYS A 103 -7.50 3.46 3.55
N ILE A 104 -6.47 2.61 3.65
CA ILE A 104 -5.14 2.89 3.07
C ILE A 104 -5.25 3.05 1.55
N GLU A 105 -5.98 2.17 0.86
CA GLU A 105 -6.20 2.31 -0.59
C GLU A 105 -6.91 3.62 -0.94
N GLN A 106 -7.96 4.00 -0.19
CA GLN A 106 -8.67 5.25 -0.41
C GLN A 106 -7.78 6.49 -0.21
N GLU A 107 -6.97 6.51 0.85
CA GLU A 107 -6.05 7.61 1.12
C GLU A 107 -4.91 7.66 0.08
N ALA A 108 -4.38 6.51 -0.34
CA ALA A 108 -3.38 6.43 -1.40
C ALA A 108 -3.90 6.98 -2.73
N GLU A 109 -5.15 6.65 -3.10
CA GLU A 109 -5.80 7.19 -4.29
C GLU A 109 -6.03 8.71 -4.20
N LYS A 110 -6.40 9.23 -3.02
CA LYS A 110 -6.50 10.69 -2.79
C LYS A 110 -5.15 11.37 -2.96
N ILE A 111 -4.10 10.85 -2.33
CA ILE A 111 -2.74 11.39 -2.42
C ILE A 111 -2.28 11.40 -3.87
N LYS A 112 -2.46 10.28 -4.59
CA LYS A 112 -2.12 10.17 -6.01
C LYS A 112 -2.84 11.22 -6.85
N ARG A 113 -4.14 11.45 -6.62
CA ARG A 113 -4.90 12.49 -7.32
C ARG A 113 -4.39 13.90 -6.99
N SER A 114 -4.08 14.18 -5.72
CA SER A 114 -3.50 15.48 -5.30
C SER A 114 -2.19 15.75 -6.02
N ILE A 115 -1.27 14.78 -6.02
CA ILE A 115 0.03 14.92 -6.68
C ILE A 115 -0.12 15.16 -8.18
N LEU A 116 -1.03 14.43 -8.85
CA LEU A 116 -1.27 14.63 -10.28
C LEU A 116 -1.84 16.02 -10.59
N GLN A 117 -2.76 16.51 -9.75
CA GLN A 117 -3.32 17.84 -9.91
C GLN A 117 -2.25 18.92 -9.67
N GLU A 118 -1.50 18.82 -8.58
CA GLU A 118 -0.41 19.76 -8.26
C GLU A 118 0.66 19.77 -9.35
N ALA A 119 1.04 18.60 -9.87
CA ALA A 119 2.00 18.49 -10.98
C ALA A 119 1.49 19.19 -12.24
N GLU A 120 0.21 19.03 -12.58
CA GLU A 120 -0.39 19.70 -13.73
C GLU A 120 -0.47 21.22 -13.51
N GLU A 121 -0.81 21.68 -12.31
CA GLU A 121 -0.82 23.10 -11.96
C GLU A 121 0.57 23.73 -12.07
N ILE A 122 1.61 23.04 -11.58
CA ILE A 122 3.01 23.46 -11.72
C ILE A 122 3.39 23.52 -13.20
N ARG A 123 3.05 22.48 -13.99
CA ARG A 123 3.33 22.42 -15.43
C ARG A 123 2.70 23.60 -16.17
N MET A 124 1.42 23.88 -15.90
CA MET A 124 0.68 24.98 -16.51
C MET A 124 1.27 26.34 -16.14
N ARG A 125 1.64 26.54 -14.87
CA ARG A 125 2.29 27.77 -14.41
C ARG A 125 3.64 27.99 -15.09
N ALA A 126 4.49 26.96 -15.10
CA ALA A 126 5.81 27.02 -15.73
C ALA A 126 5.71 27.32 -17.23
N LEU A 127 4.74 26.71 -17.93
CA LEU A 127 4.50 26.99 -19.35
C LEU A 127 4.09 28.45 -19.57
N LYS A 128 3.15 28.95 -18.77
CA LYS A 128 2.70 30.34 -18.87
C LYS A 128 3.83 31.34 -18.60
N GLU A 129 4.60 31.12 -17.53
CA GLU A 129 5.75 31.96 -17.19
C GLU A 129 6.82 31.92 -18.30
N SER A 130 7.07 30.75 -18.88
CA SER A 130 8.00 30.61 -20.01
C SER A 130 7.51 31.37 -21.24
N GLU A 131 6.20 31.34 -21.54
CA GLU A 131 5.63 32.08 -22.66
C GLU A 131 5.73 33.60 -22.45
N GLU A 132 5.43 34.07 -21.23
CA GLU A 132 5.56 35.48 -20.86
C GLU A 132 7.02 35.97 -20.92
N MET A 133 7.96 35.17 -20.41
CA MET A 133 9.39 35.47 -20.48
C MET A 133 9.86 35.56 -21.93
N ARG A 134 9.45 34.60 -22.77
CA ARG A 134 9.77 34.60 -24.20
C ARG A 134 9.21 35.84 -24.89
N LYS A 135 7.97 36.23 -24.60
CA LYS A 135 7.36 37.43 -25.16
C LYS A 135 8.14 38.69 -24.78
N LYS A 136 8.48 38.86 -23.50
CA LYS A 136 9.30 39.98 -23.02
C LYS A 136 10.67 40.05 -23.70
N ALA A 137 11.33 38.90 -23.83
CA ALA A 137 12.62 38.82 -24.51
C ALA A 137 12.54 39.26 -25.98
N TYR A 138 11.45 38.90 -26.69
CA TYR A 138 11.23 39.38 -28.06
C TYR A 138 10.98 40.89 -28.13
N GLU A 139 10.15 41.43 -27.23
CA GLU A 139 9.89 42.87 -27.16
C GLU A 139 11.17 43.65 -26.85
N GLU A 140 11.99 43.16 -25.91
CA GLU A 140 13.27 43.77 -25.56
C GLU A 140 14.27 43.69 -26.72
N ALA A 141 14.38 42.54 -27.40
CA ALA A 141 15.24 42.38 -28.56
C ALA A 141 14.86 43.34 -29.70
N ASP A 142 13.56 43.54 -29.96
CA ASP A 142 13.11 44.51 -30.97
C ASP A 142 13.41 45.95 -30.56
N ASN A 143 13.18 46.30 -29.28
CA ASN A 143 13.53 47.61 -28.74
C ASN A 143 15.03 47.90 -28.84
N ILE A 144 15.89 46.92 -28.53
CA ILE A 144 17.34 47.03 -28.68
C ILE A 144 17.70 47.26 -30.15
N ARG A 145 17.12 46.48 -31.07
CA ARG A 145 17.36 46.62 -32.51
C ARG A 145 17.00 48.02 -33.00
N VAL A 146 15.78 48.48 -32.71
CA VAL A 146 15.31 49.82 -33.10
C VAL A 146 16.13 50.92 -32.44
N GLY A 147 16.53 50.75 -31.18
CA GLY A 147 17.40 51.69 -30.47
C GLY A 147 18.79 51.78 -31.09
N ALA A 148 19.38 50.65 -31.49
CA ALA A 148 20.67 50.59 -32.16
C ALA A 148 20.63 51.24 -33.54
N ASP A 149 19.57 51.00 -34.32
CA ASP A 149 19.36 51.63 -35.62
C ASP A 149 19.29 53.17 -35.50
N LYS A 150 18.49 53.67 -34.55
CA LYS A 150 18.40 55.12 -34.26
C LYS A 150 19.72 55.71 -33.78
N TYR A 151 20.44 54.98 -32.94
CA TYR A 151 21.74 55.42 -32.46
C TYR A 151 22.74 55.53 -33.62
N ALA A 152 22.82 54.51 -34.49
CA ALA A 152 23.65 54.52 -35.68
C ALA A 152 23.31 55.70 -36.59
N GLU A 153 22.01 55.97 -36.83
CA GLU A 153 21.56 57.13 -37.60
C GLU A 153 22.04 58.45 -36.97
N SER A 154 21.90 58.61 -35.66
CA SER A 154 22.35 59.82 -34.96
C SER A 154 23.86 60.04 -35.06
N VAL A 155 24.66 58.99 -34.87
CA VAL A 155 26.12 59.03 -34.97
C VAL A 155 26.55 59.35 -36.40
N LEU A 156 25.93 58.72 -37.41
CA LEU A 156 26.21 59.00 -38.82
C LEU A 156 25.86 60.44 -39.20
N THR A 157 24.74 60.96 -38.68
CA THR A 157 24.31 62.35 -38.91
C THR A 157 25.29 63.34 -38.28
N SER A 158 25.72 63.11 -37.04
CA SER A 158 26.73 63.95 -36.38
C SER A 158 28.07 63.91 -37.13
N LEU A 159 28.51 62.73 -37.58
CA LEU A 159 29.74 62.60 -38.35
C LEU A 159 29.66 63.33 -39.70
N ASP A 160 28.53 63.28 -40.39
CA ASP A 160 28.31 64.02 -41.64
C ASP A 160 28.39 65.54 -41.43
N GLN A 161 27.81 66.04 -40.33
CA GLN A 161 27.90 67.43 -39.94
C GLN A 161 29.35 67.86 -39.66
N ASP A 162 30.07 67.08 -38.85
CA ASP A 162 31.47 67.35 -38.49
C ASP A 162 32.38 67.36 -39.74
N LEU A 163 32.20 66.39 -40.64
CA LEU A 163 32.94 66.33 -41.91
C LEU A 163 32.61 67.51 -42.83
N THR A 164 31.35 67.92 -42.88
CA THR A 164 30.92 69.09 -43.66
C THR A 164 31.56 70.37 -43.15
N GLU A 165 31.63 70.55 -41.83
CA GLU A 165 32.32 71.69 -41.20
C GLU A 165 33.82 71.68 -41.53
N ALA A 166 34.48 70.54 -41.34
CA ALA A 166 35.90 70.39 -41.66
C ALA A 166 36.20 70.70 -43.15
N LEU A 167 35.37 70.20 -44.07
CA LEU A 167 35.48 70.50 -45.49
C LEU A 167 35.26 71.98 -45.81
N SER A 168 34.35 72.65 -45.10
CA SER A 168 34.11 74.09 -45.22
C SER A 168 35.35 74.89 -44.81
N ILE A 169 35.97 74.52 -43.68
CA ILE A 169 37.21 75.14 -43.20
C ILE A 169 38.32 74.99 -44.24
N VAL A 170 38.51 73.77 -44.79
CA VAL A 170 39.53 73.51 -45.83
C VAL A 170 39.25 74.34 -47.10
N ARG A 171 37.99 74.36 -47.58
CA ARG A 171 37.60 75.15 -48.76
C ARG A 171 37.85 76.64 -48.56
N ASN A 172 37.53 77.17 -47.38
CA ASN A 172 37.80 78.56 -47.04
C ASN A 172 39.32 78.80 -47.00
N GLY A 173 40.11 77.95 -46.34
CA GLY A 173 41.57 78.03 -46.35
C GLY A 173 42.18 78.02 -47.75
N GLN A 174 41.69 77.14 -48.64
CA GLN A 174 42.09 77.11 -50.06
C GLN A 174 41.75 78.42 -50.77
N LYS A 175 40.52 78.95 -50.62
CA LYS A 175 40.12 80.24 -51.18
C LYS A 175 41.03 81.38 -50.72
N HIS A 176 41.33 81.44 -49.42
CA HIS A 176 42.23 82.44 -48.84
C HIS A 176 43.65 82.35 -49.44
N LEU A 177 44.20 81.13 -49.60
CA LEU A 177 45.51 80.95 -50.23
C LEU A 177 45.51 81.34 -51.72
N THR A 178 44.44 81.01 -52.47
CA THR A 178 44.33 81.44 -53.87
C THR A 178 44.16 82.96 -54.00
N SER A 179 43.42 83.61 -53.09
CA SER A 179 43.28 85.06 -53.05
C SER A 179 44.61 85.74 -52.72
N LYS A 180 45.32 85.24 -51.70
CA LYS A 180 46.63 85.76 -51.29
C LYS A 180 47.72 85.50 -52.34
N SER A 181 47.67 84.37 -53.05
CA SER A 181 48.54 84.08 -54.19
C SER A 181 48.28 85.03 -55.36
N ASN A 182 47.01 85.36 -55.63
CA ASN A 182 46.66 86.38 -56.63
C ASN A 182 47.13 87.77 -56.20
N GLU A 183 46.89 88.20 -54.95
CA GLU A 183 47.40 89.48 -54.42
C GLU A 183 48.93 89.58 -54.45
N ALA A 184 49.65 88.52 -54.07
CA ALA A 184 51.11 88.48 -54.13
C ALA A 184 51.65 88.55 -55.58
N ARG A 185 50.92 87.98 -56.55
CA ARG A 185 51.23 88.10 -57.99
C ARG A 185 50.98 89.51 -58.52
N PHE A 186 49.97 90.22 -58.02
CA PHE A 186 49.75 91.63 -58.37
C PHE A 186 50.72 92.60 -57.66
N GLY A 187 51.23 92.26 -56.48
CA GLY A 187 52.20 93.06 -55.72
C GLY A 187 53.66 92.95 -56.20
N GLN A 188 54.06 91.85 -56.85
CA GLN A 188 55.41 91.73 -57.43
C GLN A 188 55.55 92.42 -58.81
N ASN A 189 54.44 92.75 -59.49
CA ASN A 189 54.47 93.44 -60.77
C ASN A 189 54.68 94.97 -60.67
N SER A 190 54.66 95.55 -59.45
CA SER A 190 54.85 96.99 -59.21
C SER A 190 56.23 97.37 -58.66
N GLN A 191 57.13 96.41 -58.42
CA GLN A 191 58.51 96.68 -57.96
C GLN A 191 59.57 96.71 -59.07
N PHE A 192 59.20 96.54 -60.34
CA PHE A 192 60.14 96.54 -61.47
C PHE A 192 60.18 97.84 -62.31
N THR A 193 59.45 98.90 -61.95
CA THR A 193 59.35 100.12 -62.80
C THR A 193 59.92 101.43 -62.23
N THR A 194 60.57 101.47 -61.06
CA THR A 194 61.03 102.76 -60.46
C THR A 194 62.56 102.92 -60.32
N SER A 195 63.39 102.03 -60.88
CA SER A 195 64.86 102.17 -60.85
C SER A 195 65.49 102.85 -62.08
N ARG A 196 64.74 103.57 -62.91
CA ARG A 196 65.30 104.41 -63.98
C ARG A 196 64.46 105.67 -64.19
N GLU A 197 64.78 106.74 -63.47
CA GLU A 197 64.78 108.09 -64.06
C GLU A 197 65.52 109.09 -63.15
N LYS A 198 66.73 109.48 -63.61
CA LYS A 198 67.34 110.82 -63.53
C LYS A 198 67.81 111.26 -62.13
N GLU A 199 69.10 111.43 -61.81
CA GLU A 199 70.21 112.08 -62.55
C GLU A 199 69.80 113.35 -63.31
N THR A 200 69.82 114.49 -62.62
CA THR A 200 70.08 115.89 -63.07
C THR A 200 69.72 116.79 -61.86
N VAL A 201 70.43 117.81 -61.39
CA VAL A 201 71.64 118.55 -61.75
C VAL A 201 72.03 119.42 -60.53
N THR A 202 73.32 119.62 -60.34
CA THR A 202 73.97 120.58 -59.41
C THR A 202 73.75 122.04 -59.86
N ILE A 203 73.37 122.94 -58.95
CA ILE A 203 74.03 124.21 -58.53
C ILE A 203 73.25 124.73 -57.31
#